data_AF-A0A498QWX5-F1
#
_entry.id   AF-A0A498QWX5-F1
#
_cell.length_a   1.000
_cell.length_b   1.000
_cell.length_c   1.000
_cell.angle_alpha   90.00
_cell.angle_beta   90.00
_cell.angle_gamma   90.00
#
_symmetry.space_group_name_H-M   'P 1'
#
loop_
_entity.id
_entity.type
_entity.pdbx_description
1 polymer ?
#
loop_
_entity_poly.entity_id
_entity_poly.type
_entity_poly.pdbx_seq_one_letter_code
_entity_poly.pdbx_strand_id
1 'polypeptide(L)'
;MEILRGVGVGDRVHAAAEHVSTMVVKPTLNSAEERPAMDIDALFAGLDTLSPEPAAQYCPQSKSEPILLGATRAHGGEVRYGTKFVSFDMDEAGVTATIADRKSGKRETVRADYLIAADGVHSPFRKALSITTSGYGALPIYVVFIYFRAPWRHFVSDLNDGDAVQVTNPEAPGIFLAVTDDIGMFTTT
;
A
#
# COMPACT_ATOMS: atom_id res chain seq x y z
N MET A 1 11.37 -0.54 -7.98
CA MET A 1 11.80 0.87 -8.02
C MET A 1 12.09 1.39 -9.44
N GLU A 2 12.51 0.56 -10.40
CA GLU A 2 12.88 1.00 -11.76
C GLU A 2 11.79 1.82 -12.50
N ILE A 3 10.52 1.44 -12.36
CA ILE A 3 9.40 2.22 -12.93
C ILE A 3 9.33 3.61 -12.30
N LEU A 4 9.51 3.71 -10.97
CA LEU A 4 9.48 4.97 -10.23
C LEU A 4 10.69 5.86 -10.59
N ARG A 5 11.86 5.25 -10.83
CA ARG A 5 13.01 5.92 -11.44
C ARG A 5 12.67 6.45 -12.83
N GLY A 6 12.07 5.62 -13.69
CA GLY A 6 11.71 5.97 -15.07
C GLY A 6 10.71 7.13 -15.17
N VAL A 7 9.79 7.26 -14.22
CA VAL A 7 8.84 8.39 -14.15
C VAL A 7 9.35 9.57 -13.30
N GLY A 8 10.64 9.57 -12.93
CA GLY A 8 11.30 10.71 -12.29
C GLY A 8 10.96 10.94 -10.81
N VAL A 9 10.44 9.93 -10.11
CA VAL A 9 10.12 10.04 -8.67
C VAL A 9 11.02 9.18 -7.78
N GLY A 10 11.96 8.43 -8.35
CA GLY A 10 12.88 7.53 -7.66
C GLY A 10 13.55 8.17 -6.44
N ASP A 11 14.28 9.27 -6.64
CA ASP A 11 15.01 9.96 -5.56
C ASP A 11 14.10 10.40 -4.41
N ARG A 12 12.90 10.90 -4.72
CA ARG A 12 11.91 11.32 -3.72
C ARG A 12 11.38 10.13 -2.92
N VAL A 13 11.19 9.00 -3.59
CA VAL A 13 10.76 7.76 -2.93
C VAL A 13 11.89 7.22 -2.06
N HIS A 14 13.14 7.16 -2.54
CA HIS A 14 14.27 6.75 -1.71
C HIS A 14 14.46 7.63 -0.48
N ALA A 15 14.28 8.94 -0.61
CA ALA A 15 14.40 9.88 0.51
C ALA A 15 13.27 9.74 1.55
N ALA A 16 12.10 9.24 1.15
CA ALA A 16 10.96 9.04 2.04
C ALA A 16 10.85 7.60 2.58
N ALA A 17 11.42 6.66 1.84
CA ALA A 17 11.47 5.25 2.16
C ALA A 17 12.57 4.99 3.20
N GLU A 18 12.33 4.01 4.04
CA GLU A 18 13.27 3.57 5.08
C GLU A 18 14.17 2.46 4.53
N HIS A 19 14.83 1.70 5.39
CA HIS A 19 15.57 0.48 5.05
C HIS A 19 14.63 -0.65 4.58
N VAL A 20 15.21 -1.82 4.31
CA VAL A 20 14.41 -3.02 4.07
C VAL A 20 13.79 -3.47 5.39
N SER A 21 12.45 -3.53 5.44
CA SER A 21 11.72 -4.00 6.62
C SER A 21 12.26 -5.34 7.12
N THR A 22 12.67 -5.37 8.37
CA THR A 22 13.07 -6.56 9.11
C THR A 22 11.89 -7.11 9.88
N MET A 23 11.84 -8.43 10.03
CA MET A 23 10.85 -9.09 10.87
C MET A 23 11.52 -10.05 11.85
N VAL A 24 11.14 -9.97 13.11
CA VAL A 24 11.57 -10.89 14.17
C VAL A 24 10.37 -11.67 14.72
N VAL A 25 10.64 -12.82 15.33
CA VAL A 25 9.64 -13.66 16.00
C VAL A 25 9.94 -13.71 17.49
N LYS A 26 8.91 -13.45 18.30
CA LYS A 26 8.99 -13.49 19.77
C LYS A 26 7.79 -14.28 20.34
N PRO A 27 7.93 -15.00 21.47
CA PRO A 27 6.77 -15.61 22.15
C PRO A 27 5.70 -14.58 22.54
N THR A 28 6.14 -13.46 23.11
CA THR A 28 5.34 -12.27 23.43
C THR A 28 6.16 -11.03 23.10
N LEU A 29 5.50 -9.87 22.96
CA LEU A 29 6.19 -8.61 22.62
C LEU A 29 7.31 -8.26 23.62
N ASN A 30 7.07 -8.48 24.92
CA ASN A 30 8.02 -8.21 25.99
C ASN A 30 8.99 -9.38 26.28
N SER A 31 8.96 -10.46 25.50
CA SER A 31 9.90 -11.56 25.68
C SER A 31 11.33 -11.09 25.39
N ALA A 32 12.30 -11.62 26.15
CA ALA A 32 13.72 -11.47 25.82
C ALA A 32 14.17 -12.45 24.73
N GLU A 33 13.40 -13.52 24.50
CA GLU A 33 13.64 -14.45 23.39
C GLU A 33 13.19 -13.82 22.07
N GLU A 34 14.13 -13.72 21.15
CA GLU A 34 13.92 -13.18 19.81
C GLU A 34 14.74 -13.98 18.80
N ARG A 35 14.17 -14.18 17.61
CA ARG A 35 14.87 -14.74 16.46
C ARG A 35 14.45 -14.04 15.17
N PRO A 36 15.33 -13.95 14.16
CA PRO A 36 14.93 -13.49 12.84
C PRO A 36 13.78 -14.35 12.29
N ALA A 37 12.77 -13.69 11.71
CA ALA A 37 11.67 -14.39 11.03
C ALA A 37 12.10 -14.87 9.65
N MET A 38 12.96 -14.09 8.98
CA MET A 38 13.47 -14.36 7.65
C MET A 38 14.86 -13.72 7.50
N ASP A 39 15.74 -14.38 6.75
CA ASP A 39 17.01 -13.81 6.32
C ASP A 39 16.77 -13.03 5.01
N ILE A 40 16.64 -11.72 5.15
CA ILE A 40 16.30 -10.82 4.04
C ILE A 40 17.46 -10.65 3.07
N ASP A 41 18.70 -10.63 3.58
CA ASP A 41 19.90 -10.53 2.75
C ASP A 41 20.04 -11.79 1.89
N ALA A 42 19.82 -12.97 2.47
CA ALA A 42 19.79 -14.22 1.71
C ALA A 42 18.64 -14.26 0.69
N LEU A 43 17.46 -13.73 1.03
CA LEU A 43 16.31 -13.69 0.11
C LEU A 43 16.59 -12.87 -1.15
N PHE A 44 17.32 -11.76 -1.01
CA PHE A 44 17.61 -10.83 -2.11
C PHE A 44 19.04 -10.93 -2.66
N ALA A 45 19.82 -11.92 -2.22
CA ALA A 45 21.19 -12.14 -2.66
C ALA A 45 21.30 -12.27 -4.19
N GLY A 46 22.21 -11.50 -4.78
CA GLY A 46 22.50 -11.51 -6.22
C GLY A 46 21.58 -10.64 -7.09
N LEU A 47 20.50 -10.09 -6.54
CA LEU A 47 19.61 -9.18 -7.26
C LEU A 47 20.22 -7.79 -7.48
N ASP A 48 21.20 -7.40 -6.66
CA ASP A 48 22.00 -6.18 -6.78
C ASP A 48 22.72 -6.05 -8.13
N THR A 49 22.99 -7.18 -8.80
CA THR A 49 23.58 -7.22 -10.14
C THR A 49 22.58 -7.11 -11.29
N LEU A 50 21.28 -7.26 -11.00
CA LEU A 50 20.23 -7.35 -12.03
C LEU A 50 19.48 -6.04 -12.24
N SER A 51 19.54 -5.12 -11.27
CA SER A 51 18.81 -3.86 -11.30
C SER A 51 19.70 -2.71 -10.81
N PRO A 52 19.58 -1.50 -11.39
CA PRO A 52 20.22 -0.31 -10.84
C PRO A 52 19.56 0.19 -9.54
N GLU A 53 18.50 -0.46 -9.08
CA GLU A 53 17.71 -0.08 -7.92
C GLU A 53 17.82 -1.14 -6.81
N PRO A 54 17.67 -0.76 -5.52
CA PRO A 54 17.63 -1.73 -4.42
C PRO A 54 16.53 -2.79 -4.63
N ALA A 55 16.84 -4.04 -4.27
CA ALA A 55 15.93 -5.17 -4.41
C ALA A 55 14.63 -4.98 -3.60
N ALA A 56 14.73 -4.35 -2.44
CA ALA A 56 13.60 -4.02 -1.59
C ALA A 56 13.86 -2.70 -0.86
N GLN A 57 12.77 -2.02 -0.49
CA GLN A 57 12.80 -0.85 0.39
C GLN A 57 11.39 -0.64 0.97
N TYR A 58 11.28 -0.23 2.23
CA TYR A 58 9.99 0.06 2.84
C TYR A 58 9.57 1.51 2.58
N CYS A 59 8.44 1.71 1.90
CA CYS A 59 7.83 3.03 1.74
C CYS A 59 6.31 2.93 1.96
N PRO A 60 5.76 3.42 3.09
CA PRO A 60 4.34 3.32 3.35
C PRO A 60 3.54 4.17 2.36
N GLN A 61 2.31 3.75 2.05
CA GLN A 61 1.41 4.47 1.14
C GLN A 61 1.17 5.92 1.56
N SER A 62 1.14 6.20 2.87
CA SER A 62 1.05 7.55 3.42
C SER A 62 2.19 8.48 2.99
N LYS A 63 3.37 7.92 2.64
CA LYS A 63 4.52 8.65 2.11
C LYS A 63 4.58 8.58 0.57
N SER A 64 4.32 7.43 -0.04
CA SER A 64 4.45 7.25 -1.49
C SER A 64 3.31 7.89 -2.30
N GLU A 65 2.06 7.82 -1.83
CA GLU A 65 0.92 8.40 -2.56
C GLU A 65 1.02 9.93 -2.72
N PRO A 66 1.39 10.73 -1.69
CA PRO A 66 1.63 12.15 -1.88
C PRO A 66 2.75 12.47 -2.88
N ILE A 67 3.78 11.63 -2.96
CA ILE A 67 4.88 11.80 -3.94
C ILE A 67 4.34 11.66 -5.35
N LEU A 68 3.59 10.59 -5.61
CA LEU A 68 2.96 10.30 -6.90
C LEU A 68 1.93 11.38 -7.26
N LEU A 69 1.09 11.79 -6.32
CA LEU A 69 0.13 12.89 -6.51
C LEU A 69 0.84 14.18 -6.94
N GLY A 70 1.92 14.54 -6.24
CA GLY A 70 2.72 15.72 -6.56
C GLY A 70 3.32 15.63 -7.97
N ALA A 71 3.85 14.46 -8.35
CA ALA A 71 4.39 14.24 -9.69
C ALA A 71 3.32 14.36 -10.78
N THR A 72 2.16 13.71 -10.60
CA THR A 72 1.03 13.81 -11.55
C THR A 72 0.63 15.26 -11.79
N ARG A 73 0.51 16.06 -10.72
CA ARG A 73 0.18 17.49 -10.83
C ARG A 73 1.27 18.31 -11.51
N ALA A 74 2.53 18.03 -11.20
CA ALA A 74 3.68 18.71 -11.82
C ALA A 74 3.75 18.45 -13.34
N HIS A 75 3.30 17.27 -13.78
CA HIS A 75 3.18 16.92 -15.20
C HIS A 75 1.87 17.38 -15.85
N GLY A 76 1.09 18.26 -15.19
CA GLY A 76 -0.13 18.83 -15.73
C GLY A 76 -1.37 17.93 -15.59
N GLY A 77 -1.25 16.78 -14.92
CA GLY A 77 -2.37 15.90 -14.63
C GLY A 77 -3.33 16.51 -13.62
N GLU A 78 -4.63 16.42 -13.92
CA GLU A 78 -5.68 16.85 -13.00
C GLU A 78 -6.07 15.71 -12.04
N VAL A 79 -6.14 16.01 -10.74
CA VAL A 79 -6.58 15.05 -9.72
C VAL A 79 -7.69 15.65 -8.86
N ARG A 80 -8.88 15.04 -8.95
CA ARG A 80 -10.09 15.46 -8.21
C ARG A 80 -10.42 14.44 -7.11
N TYR A 81 -10.12 14.77 -5.86
CA TYR A 81 -10.60 14.00 -4.71
C TYR A 81 -12.07 14.31 -4.42
N GLY A 82 -12.77 13.37 -3.78
CA GLY A 82 -14.18 13.55 -3.46
C GLY A 82 -15.10 13.46 -4.68
N THR A 83 -14.60 13.00 -5.82
CA THR A 83 -15.38 12.76 -7.04
C THR A 83 -15.69 11.27 -7.14
N LYS A 84 -16.97 10.91 -7.27
CA LYS A 84 -17.39 9.52 -7.46
C LYS A 84 -17.79 9.26 -8.92
N PHE A 85 -17.48 8.07 -9.40
CA PHE A 85 -18.05 7.52 -10.62
C PHE A 85 -19.56 7.25 -10.45
N VAL A 86 -20.35 7.50 -11.50
CA VAL A 86 -21.80 7.22 -11.55
C VAL A 86 -22.14 6.23 -12.65
N SER A 87 -21.78 6.54 -13.89
CA SER A 87 -22.04 5.72 -15.08
C SER A 87 -21.09 6.11 -16.20
N PHE A 88 -20.96 5.28 -17.24
CA PHE A 88 -20.30 5.66 -18.48
C PHE A 88 -21.07 5.08 -19.66
N ASP A 89 -20.83 5.66 -20.83
CA ASP A 89 -21.23 5.13 -22.13
C ASP A 89 -20.03 5.18 -23.07
N MET A 90 -20.00 4.31 -24.07
CA MET A 90 -18.90 4.22 -25.02
C MET A 90 -19.42 4.18 -26.44
N ASP A 91 -18.69 4.85 -27.33
CA ASP A 91 -18.93 4.82 -28.77
C ASP A 91 -17.59 4.62 -29.50
N GLU A 92 -17.62 4.62 -30.84
CA GLU A 92 -16.43 4.41 -31.67
C GLU A 92 -15.34 5.47 -31.46
N ALA A 93 -15.68 6.64 -30.91
CA ALA A 93 -14.78 7.76 -30.69
C ALA A 93 -14.36 7.94 -29.22
N GLY A 94 -14.67 7.00 -28.32
CA GLY A 94 -14.21 7.03 -26.92
C GLY A 94 -15.29 6.82 -25.87
N VAL A 95 -15.08 7.39 -24.68
CA VAL A 95 -15.88 7.16 -23.47
C VAL A 95 -16.42 8.46 -22.91
N THR A 96 -17.72 8.47 -22.59
CA THR A 96 -18.36 9.56 -21.84
C THR A 96 -18.69 9.07 -20.43
N ALA A 97 -17.96 9.56 -19.43
CA ALA A 97 -18.19 9.22 -18.02
C ALA A 97 -19.04 10.29 -17.33
N THR A 98 -20.00 9.86 -16.52
CA THR A 98 -20.72 10.71 -15.56
C THR A 98 -20.09 10.54 -14.19
N ILE A 99 -19.69 11.65 -13.59
CA ILE A 99 -19.12 11.72 -12.25
C ILE A 99 -19.96 12.65 -11.37
N ALA A 100 -19.83 12.51 -10.06
CA ALA A 100 -20.52 13.36 -9.10
C ALA A 100 -19.60 13.80 -7.97
N ASP A 101 -19.70 15.08 -7.60
CA ASP A 101 -19.09 15.58 -6.37
C ASP A 101 -19.76 14.92 -5.16
N ARG A 102 -18.97 14.35 -4.25
CA ARG A 102 -19.46 13.56 -3.11
C ARG A 102 -20.19 14.44 -2.09
N LYS A 103 -19.83 15.72 -1.97
CA LYS A 103 -20.41 16.62 -0.96
C LYS A 103 -21.75 17.21 -1.40
N SER A 104 -21.80 17.74 -2.62
CA SER A 104 -22.99 18.42 -3.18
C SER A 104 -23.90 17.49 -3.97
N GLY A 105 -23.39 16.35 -4.46
CA GLY A 105 -24.11 15.46 -5.37
C GLY A 105 -24.23 16.00 -6.80
N LYS A 106 -23.66 17.17 -7.10
CA LYS A 106 -23.68 17.75 -8.45
C LYS A 106 -22.99 16.80 -9.43
N ARG A 107 -23.65 16.53 -10.54
CA ARG A 107 -23.15 15.67 -11.62
C ARG A 107 -22.51 16.50 -12.73
N GLU A 108 -21.49 15.94 -13.35
CA GLU A 108 -20.87 16.44 -14.57
C GLU A 108 -20.47 15.27 -15.48
N THR A 109 -20.29 15.57 -16.76
CA THR A 109 -19.84 14.61 -17.77
C THR A 109 -18.41 14.92 -18.21
N VAL A 110 -17.62 13.88 -18.40
CA VAL A 110 -16.24 13.94 -18.89
C VAL A 110 -16.15 13.07 -20.14
N ARG A 111 -15.71 13.67 -21.25
CA ARG A 111 -15.42 12.95 -22.49
C ARG A 111 -13.92 12.70 -22.57
N ALA A 112 -13.53 11.46 -22.89
CA ALA A 112 -12.14 11.06 -23.05
C ALA A 112 -12.02 9.98 -24.13
N ASP A 113 -10.85 9.85 -24.75
CA ASP A 113 -10.58 8.79 -25.73
C ASP A 113 -10.52 7.41 -25.05
N TYR A 114 -10.04 7.38 -23.80
CA TYR A 114 -9.90 6.16 -23.00
C TYR A 114 -10.30 6.39 -21.55
N LEU A 115 -10.72 5.30 -20.89
CA LEU A 115 -10.97 5.25 -19.46
C LEU A 115 -10.14 4.12 -18.84
N ILE A 116 -9.33 4.47 -17.84
CA ILE A 116 -8.55 3.51 -17.05
C ILE A 116 -9.25 3.31 -15.71
N ALA A 117 -9.78 2.11 -15.47
CA ALA A 117 -10.38 1.74 -14.19
C ALA A 117 -9.30 1.28 -13.19
N ALA A 118 -8.88 2.19 -12.31
CA ALA A 118 -7.97 1.93 -11.20
C ALA A 118 -8.69 2.02 -9.83
N ASP A 119 -9.90 1.43 -9.76
CA ASP A 119 -10.88 1.60 -8.68
C ASP A 119 -10.88 0.47 -7.61
N GLY A 120 -9.83 -0.35 -7.61
CA GLY A 120 -9.57 -1.36 -6.58
C GLY A 120 -10.41 -2.64 -6.68
N VAL A 121 -10.32 -3.48 -5.65
CA VAL A 121 -10.82 -4.87 -5.66
C VAL A 121 -12.34 -4.99 -5.91
N HIS A 122 -13.12 -3.98 -5.49
CA HIS A 122 -14.58 -3.95 -5.63
C HIS A 122 -15.08 -3.16 -6.84
N SER A 123 -14.22 -3.03 -7.87
CA SER A 123 -14.44 -2.26 -9.10
C SER A 123 -15.90 -2.24 -9.61
N PRO A 124 -16.62 -1.10 -9.50
CA PRO A 124 -17.88 -0.88 -10.20
C PRO A 124 -17.74 -0.98 -11.72
N PHE A 125 -16.59 -0.61 -12.31
CA PHE A 125 -16.39 -0.70 -13.77
C PHE A 125 -16.42 -2.13 -14.27
N ARG A 126 -15.72 -3.05 -13.60
CA ARG A 126 -15.77 -4.48 -13.93
C ARG A 126 -17.20 -5.04 -13.86
N LYS A 127 -17.97 -4.65 -12.85
CA LYS A 127 -19.37 -5.06 -12.70
C LYS A 127 -20.23 -4.53 -13.86
N ALA A 128 -20.08 -3.25 -14.21
CA ALA A 128 -20.82 -2.63 -15.31
C ALA A 128 -20.50 -3.28 -16.67
N LEU A 129 -19.25 -3.66 -16.90
CA LEU A 129 -18.80 -4.37 -18.11
C LEU A 129 -19.03 -5.88 -18.07
N SER A 130 -19.63 -6.41 -17.01
CA SER A 130 -19.83 -7.86 -16.82
C SER A 130 -18.53 -8.68 -16.91
N ILE A 131 -17.41 -8.09 -16.46
CA ILE A 131 -16.10 -8.74 -16.44
C ILE A 131 -15.96 -9.53 -15.13
N THR A 132 -15.96 -10.85 -15.25
CA THR A 132 -15.80 -11.77 -14.13
C THR A 132 -14.32 -12.02 -13.80
N THR A 133 -14.07 -12.58 -12.62
CA THR A 133 -12.73 -12.99 -12.17
C THR A 133 -12.75 -14.49 -11.87
N SER A 134 -11.64 -15.16 -12.14
CA SER A 134 -11.41 -16.56 -11.76
C SER A 134 -10.30 -16.66 -10.71
N GLY A 135 -10.21 -17.80 -10.02
CA GLY A 135 -9.22 -18.06 -8.98
C GLY A 135 -9.83 -18.69 -7.74
N TYR A 136 -9.08 -18.70 -6.64
CA TYR A 136 -9.49 -19.32 -5.37
C TYR A 136 -10.66 -18.61 -4.66
N GLY A 137 -11.17 -17.50 -5.20
CA GLY A 137 -12.25 -16.74 -4.61
C GLY A 137 -11.83 -15.99 -3.34
N ALA A 138 -12.80 -15.72 -2.46
CA ALA A 138 -12.51 -15.14 -1.16
C ALA A 138 -11.78 -16.17 -0.29
N LEU A 139 -10.57 -15.83 0.16
CA LEU A 139 -9.88 -16.60 1.18
C LEU A 139 -10.66 -16.46 2.50
N PRO A 140 -10.90 -17.54 3.26
CA PRO A 140 -11.62 -17.50 4.53
C PRO A 140 -10.74 -16.96 5.66
N ILE A 141 -10.04 -15.86 5.42
CA ILE A 141 -9.10 -15.22 6.34
C ILE A 141 -9.61 -13.80 6.60
N TYR A 142 -9.83 -13.47 7.87
CA TYR A 142 -10.25 -12.14 8.28
C TYR A 142 -9.10 -11.48 9.01
N VAL A 143 -8.35 -10.60 8.34
CA VAL A 143 -7.28 -9.86 8.99
C VAL A 143 -7.86 -8.65 9.70
N VAL A 144 -7.62 -8.54 11.00
CA VAL A 144 -7.98 -7.39 11.82
C VAL A 144 -6.75 -6.51 11.98
N PHE A 145 -6.85 -5.25 11.57
CA PHE A 145 -5.80 -4.24 11.75
C PHE A 145 -6.17 -3.33 12.91
N ILE A 146 -5.38 -3.36 13.99
CA ILE A 146 -5.60 -2.59 15.20
C ILE A 146 -4.51 -1.52 15.29
N TYR A 147 -4.86 -0.27 15.00
CA TYR A 147 -3.97 0.86 15.24
C TYR A 147 -4.07 1.30 16.69
N PHE A 148 -2.92 1.48 17.34
CA PHE A 148 -2.85 1.90 18.74
C PHE A 148 -1.72 2.91 18.96
N ARG A 149 -1.82 3.66 20.06
CA ARG A 149 -0.75 4.54 20.54
C ARG A 149 -0.38 4.14 21.96
N ALA A 150 0.87 3.75 22.17
CA ALA A 150 1.40 3.36 23.47
C ALA A 150 2.93 3.52 23.47
N PRO A 151 3.59 3.66 24.64
CA PRO A 151 5.05 3.69 24.70
C PRO A 151 5.65 2.28 24.57
N TRP A 152 5.33 1.54 23.51
CA TRP A 152 5.65 0.11 23.37
C TRP A 152 7.03 -0.18 22.76
N ARG A 153 7.67 0.83 22.14
CA ARG A 153 8.94 0.67 21.43
C ARG A 153 10.09 0.24 22.32
N HIS A 154 10.03 0.44 23.62
CA HIS A 154 11.08 -0.02 24.55
C HIS A 154 11.23 -1.55 24.57
N PHE A 155 10.24 -2.31 24.10
CA PHE A 155 10.36 -3.77 23.93
C PHE A 155 11.09 -4.20 22.65
N VAL A 156 11.31 -3.24 21.74
CA VAL A 156 11.81 -3.44 20.37
C VAL A 156 12.69 -2.25 19.96
N SER A 157 13.54 -1.77 20.87
CA SER A 157 14.32 -0.53 20.68
C SER A 157 15.24 -0.55 19.47
N ASP A 158 15.60 -1.74 19.03
CA ASP A 158 16.53 -1.97 17.92
C ASP A 158 15.79 -1.99 16.56
N LEU A 159 14.45 -1.92 16.57
CA LEU A 159 13.62 -1.95 15.37
C LEU A 159 13.20 -0.53 14.93
N ASN A 160 13.35 -0.29 13.63
CA ASN A 160 13.06 0.95 12.96
C ASN A 160 11.60 0.99 12.45
N ASP A 161 11.17 2.12 11.91
CA ASP A 161 9.86 2.24 11.27
C ASP A 161 9.77 1.31 10.05
N GLY A 162 8.66 0.59 9.94
CA GLY A 162 8.44 -0.45 8.94
C GLY A 162 8.88 -1.86 9.36
N ASP A 163 9.60 -2.00 10.47
CA ASP A 163 9.96 -3.31 11.01
C ASP A 163 8.79 -3.94 11.77
N ALA A 164 8.84 -5.28 11.87
CA ALA A 164 7.74 -6.05 12.42
C ALA A 164 8.19 -7.09 13.46
N VAL A 165 7.31 -7.34 14.43
CA VAL A 165 7.44 -8.42 15.41
C VAL A 165 6.26 -9.36 15.28
N GLN A 166 6.50 -10.57 14.80
CA GLN A 166 5.54 -11.65 14.88
C GLN A 166 5.54 -12.21 16.30
N VAL A 167 4.40 -12.13 16.98
CA VAL A 167 4.18 -12.78 18.27
C VAL A 167 3.51 -14.13 18.09
N THR A 168 4.04 -15.17 18.74
CA THR A 168 3.51 -16.53 18.68
C THR A 168 2.69 -16.91 19.91
N ASN A 169 2.20 -15.91 20.66
CA ASN A 169 1.37 -16.13 21.84
C ASN A 169 0.06 -16.85 21.41
N PRO A 170 -0.27 -18.02 21.99
CA PRO A 170 -1.49 -18.76 21.64
C PRO A 170 -2.80 -17.98 21.86
N GLU A 171 -2.84 -17.05 22.81
CA GLU A 171 -4.03 -16.25 23.13
C GLU A 171 -4.19 -15.01 22.24
N ALA A 172 -3.08 -14.54 21.65
CA ALA A 172 -3.05 -13.34 20.82
C ALA A 172 -1.94 -13.44 19.76
N PRO A 173 -2.03 -14.39 18.81
CA PRO A 173 -1.05 -14.50 17.74
C PRO A 173 -1.21 -13.30 16.80
N GLY A 174 -0.11 -12.79 16.25
CA GLY A 174 -0.20 -11.67 15.33
C GLY A 174 1.13 -11.01 15.06
N ILE A 175 1.07 -9.84 14.43
CA ILE A 175 2.24 -9.07 14.02
C ILE A 175 2.07 -7.64 14.53
N PHE A 176 3.03 -7.17 15.29
CA PHE A 176 3.20 -5.75 15.59
C PHE A 176 4.04 -5.12 14.47
N LEU A 177 3.55 -4.05 13.85
CA LEU A 177 4.29 -3.22 12.92
C LEU A 177 4.66 -1.91 13.60
N ALA A 178 5.94 -1.56 13.57
CA ALA A 178 6.42 -0.24 13.92
C ALA A 178 6.03 0.75 12.81
N VAL A 179 5.17 1.71 13.10
CA VAL A 179 4.67 2.65 12.08
C VAL A 179 5.44 3.97 12.11
N THR A 180 5.28 4.73 13.20
CA THR A 180 5.99 5.99 13.45
C THR A 180 5.84 6.34 14.92
N ASP A 181 6.91 6.81 15.56
CA ASP A 181 6.91 7.15 16.99
C ASP A 181 6.31 6.02 17.86
N ASP A 182 5.40 6.38 18.78
CA ASP A 182 4.62 5.49 19.64
C ASP A 182 3.35 4.90 18.98
N ILE A 183 3.15 5.14 17.68
CA ILE A 183 2.04 4.55 16.92
C ILE A 183 2.47 3.17 16.45
N GLY A 184 1.74 2.15 16.90
CA GLY A 184 1.87 0.78 16.43
C GLY A 184 0.63 0.31 15.69
N MET A 185 0.80 -0.74 14.90
CA MET A 185 -0.31 -1.51 14.35
C MET A 185 -0.15 -2.96 14.76
N PHE A 186 -1.17 -3.56 15.36
CA PHE A 186 -1.23 -4.98 15.61
C PHE A 186 -2.18 -5.65 14.62
N THR A 187 -1.69 -6.65 13.90
CA THR A 187 -2.48 -7.40 12.93
C THR A 187 -2.63 -8.85 13.36
N THR A 188 -3.87 -9.34 13.40
CA THR A 188 -4.22 -10.73 13.72
C THR A 188 -5.24 -11.26 12.72
N THR A 189 -5.37 -12.58 12.65
CA THR A 189 -6.46 -13.27 11.94
C THR A 189 -7.52 -13.78 12.90
#